data_AF-A0A7C3NXN2-F1
#
_entry.id   AF-A0A7C3NXN2-F1
#
_cell.length_a   1.000
_cell.length_b   1.000
_cell.length_c   1.000
_cell.angle_alpha   90.00
_cell.angle_beta   90.00
_cell.angle_gamma   90.00
#
_symmetry.space_group_name_H-M   'P 1'
#
loop_
_entity.id
_entity.type
_entity.pdbx_description
1 polymer ?
#
loop_
_entity_poly.entity_id
_entity_poly.type
_entity_poly.pdbx_seq_one_letter_code
_entity_poly.pdbx_strand_id
1 'polypeptide(L)'
;MTEEDRLDRSLANGPEDVDQKTFRSFRNKENNWLIDRQAQRTQNFTGIVGVNTQDRAVQELQGRIADRTKEHLGPADRAIITARQVLLQAVRALEAGQDPPGTDASYYRARSAVKIVPAKAPWRESMAAEMYPQDG
;
A
#
# COMPACT_ATOMS: atom_id res chain seq x y z
N MET A 1 14.41 -16.29 -0.97
CA MET A 1 13.98 -15.55 -2.16
C MET A 1 14.65 -16.20 -3.34
N THR A 2 13.87 -16.85 -4.18
CA THR A 2 14.36 -17.52 -5.39
C THR A 2 14.65 -16.48 -6.48
N GLU A 3 15.35 -16.89 -7.54
CA GLU A 3 15.54 -16.03 -8.72
C GLU A 3 14.21 -15.75 -9.43
N GLU A 4 13.27 -16.69 -9.36
CA GLU A 4 11.91 -16.51 -9.87
C GLU A 4 11.13 -15.45 -9.07
N ASP A 5 11.24 -15.47 -7.74
CA ASP A 5 10.65 -14.44 -6.87
C ASP A 5 11.23 -13.05 -7.18
N ARG A 6 12.51 -12.98 -7.55
CA ARG A 6 13.20 -11.73 -7.92
C ARG A 6 12.70 -11.14 -9.22
N LEU A 7 12.29 -11.97 -10.18
CA LEU A 7 11.83 -11.50 -11.48
C LEU A 7 10.47 -10.80 -11.37
N ASP A 8 9.70 -11.04 -10.30
CA ASP A 8 8.41 -10.40 -9.97
C ASP A 8 7.51 -10.13 -11.19
N ARG A 9 7.45 -11.13 -12.09
CA ARG A 9 6.86 -10.99 -13.42
C ARG A 9 5.34 -10.75 -13.34
N SER A 10 4.72 -11.17 -12.25
CA SER A 10 3.27 -11.05 -12.04
C SER A 10 2.87 -9.65 -11.54
N LEU A 11 3.71 -8.97 -10.76
CA LEU A 11 3.39 -7.65 -10.22
C LEU A 11 3.92 -6.50 -11.08
N ALA A 12 4.80 -6.78 -12.04
CA ALA A 12 5.45 -5.81 -12.93
C ALA A 12 6.29 -4.77 -12.18
N ASN A 13 7.08 -5.24 -11.22
CA ASN A 13 8.04 -4.42 -10.46
C ASN A 13 9.42 -5.09 -10.37
N GLY A 14 9.67 -6.08 -11.22
CA GLY A 14 10.93 -6.80 -11.27
C GLY A 14 12.03 -6.01 -11.99
N PRO A 15 13.24 -6.58 -12.10
CA PRO A 15 14.37 -5.93 -12.75
C PRO A 15 14.15 -5.52 -14.21
N GLU A 16 13.22 -6.19 -14.88
CA GLU A 16 12.82 -5.93 -16.27
C GLU A 16 11.84 -4.75 -16.40
N ASP A 17 11.20 -4.33 -15.30
CA ASP A 17 10.17 -3.28 -15.28
C ASP A 17 10.69 -1.92 -14.79
N VAL A 18 11.91 -1.89 -14.27
CA VAL A 18 12.56 -0.70 -13.70
C VAL A 18 14.01 -0.58 -14.15
N ASP A 19 14.46 0.66 -14.36
CA ASP A 19 15.86 0.97 -14.61
C ASP A 19 16.71 0.58 -13.39
N GLN A 20 17.66 -0.34 -13.55
CA GLN A 20 18.46 -0.88 -12.45
C GLN A 20 19.49 0.10 -11.84
N LYS A 21 19.65 1.29 -12.42
CA LYS A 21 20.52 2.35 -11.88
C LYS A 21 19.72 3.41 -11.13
N THR A 22 18.58 3.80 -11.67
CA THR A 22 17.74 4.89 -11.10
C THR A 22 16.53 4.37 -10.33
N PHE A 23 16.21 3.08 -10.46
CA PHE A 23 15.02 2.41 -9.94
C PHE A 23 13.70 3.04 -10.38
N ARG A 24 13.71 3.80 -11.49
CA ARG A 24 12.50 4.36 -12.10
C ARG A 24 11.83 3.32 -12.98
N SER A 25 10.51 3.22 -12.90
CA SER A 25 9.77 2.32 -13.79
C SER A 25 9.80 2.81 -15.24
N PHE A 26 9.95 1.87 -16.16
CA PHE A 26 9.79 2.13 -17.58
C PHE A 26 8.33 2.48 -17.93
N ARG A 27 7.34 2.04 -17.13
CA ARG A 27 5.92 2.40 -17.27
C ARG A 27 5.61 3.51 -16.28
N ASN A 28 5.39 4.72 -16.78
CA ASN A 28 5.25 5.90 -15.95
C ASN A 28 4.25 6.91 -16.57
N LYS A 29 3.99 7.99 -15.84
CA LYS A 29 3.06 9.04 -16.30
C LYS A 29 3.38 9.61 -17.69
N GLU A 30 4.65 9.72 -18.08
CA GLU A 30 5.06 10.34 -19.36
C GLU A 30 4.65 9.49 -20.57
N ASN A 31 4.54 8.17 -20.39
CA ASN A 31 4.13 7.24 -21.43
C ASN A 31 2.77 6.57 -21.13
N ASN A 32 1.96 7.20 -20.27
CA ASN A 32 0.67 6.69 -19.82
C ASN A 32 0.73 5.23 -19.34
N TRP A 33 1.80 4.88 -18.62
CA TRP A 33 2.06 3.56 -18.04
C TRP A 33 1.94 2.37 -19.00
N LEU A 34 2.10 2.58 -20.31
CA LEU A 34 2.05 1.44 -21.23
C LEU A 34 0.63 1.03 -21.62
N ILE A 35 -0.41 1.85 -21.39
CA ILE A 35 -1.81 1.40 -21.53
C ILE A 35 -2.07 0.76 -22.91
N ASP A 36 -2.46 -0.50 -22.89
CA ASP A 36 -2.98 -1.24 -24.04
C ASP A 36 -4.51 -1.11 -24.10
N ARG A 37 -5.00 -0.40 -25.13
CA ARG A 37 -6.43 -0.14 -25.33
C ARG A 37 -7.20 -1.34 -25.87
N GLN A 38 -6.55 -2.35 -26.42
CA GLN A 38 -7.21 -3.63 -26.75
C GLN A 38 -7.37 -4.46 -25.49
N ALA A 39 -6.32 -4.60 -24.68
CA ALA A 39 -6.40 -5.27 -23.38
C ALA A 39 -7.43 -4.60 -22.45
N GLN A 40 -7.49 -3.25 -22.44
CA GLN A 40 -8.51 -2.51 -21.68
C GLN A 40 -9.95 -2.87 -22.08
N ARG A 41 -10.18 -3.15 -23.36
CA ARG A 41 -11.52 -3.47 -23.88
C ARG A 41 -11.90 -4.94 -23.66
N THR A 42 -10.91 -5.82 -23.61
CA THR A 42 -11.14 -7.27 -23.79
C THR A 42 -10.63 -8.16 -22.67
N GLN A 43 -9.70 -7.67 -21.83
CA GLN A 43 -8.99 -8.50 -20.85
C GLN A 43 -9.08 -7.97 -19.42
N ASN A 44 -8.85 -6.68 -19.21
CA ASN A 44 -8.93 -6.06 -17.88
C ASN A 44 -9.40 -4.60 -17.97
N PHE A 45 -9.79 -3.99 -16.84
CA PHE A 45 -10.41 -2.66 -16.85
C PHE A 45 -9.44 -1.50 -17.13
N THR A 46 -8.14 -1.67 -16.89
CA THR A 46 -7.17 -0.57 -16.92
C THR A 46 -6.35 -0.54 -18.22
N GLY A 47 -6.15 -1.68 -18.88
CA GLY A 47 -5.20 -1.86 -19.96
C GLY A 47 -3.74 -1.80 -19.50
N ILE A 48 -3.48 -1.76 -18.19
CA ILE A 48 -2.14 -1.61 -17.62
C ILE A 48 -1.66 -2.98 -17.13
N VAL A 49 -0.44 -3.35 -17.50
CA VAL A 49 0.16 -4.63 -17.12
C VAL A 49 0.68 -4.57 -15.69
N GLY A 50 0.30 -5.55 -14.87
CA GLY A 50 0.78 -5.74 -13.50
C GLY A 50 0.09 -4.86 -12.46
N VAL A 51 -0.13 -5.43 -11.28
CA VAL A 51 -0.87 -4.77 -10.19
C VAL A 51 -0.09 -3.57 -9.65
N ASN A 52 1.23 -3.69 -9.46
CA ASN A 52 2.02 -2.57 -8.94
C ASN A 52 2.05 -1.38 -9.92
N THR A 53 2.05 -1.64 -11.22
CA THR A 53 1.96 -0.56 -12.23
C THR A 53 0.59 0.10 -12.21
N GLN A 54 -0.50 -0.67 -12.04
CA GLN A 54 -1.84 -0.13 -11.87
C GLN A 54 -1.95 0.77 -10.64
N ASP A 55 -1.46 0.31 -9.49
CA ASP A 55 -1.47 1.08 -8.25
C ASP A 55 -0.61 2.35 -8.37
N ARG A 56 0.58 2.23 -8.98
CA ARG A 56 1.46 3.38 -9.25
C ARG A 56 0.77 4.40 -10.14
N ALA A 57 0.07 3.97 -11.19
CA ALA A 57 -0.66 4.89 -12.07
C ALA A 57 -1.70 5.69 -11.29
N VAL A 58 -2.52 5.02 -10.47
CA VAL A 58 -3.54 5.70 -9.65
C VAL A 58 -2.90 6.65 -8.62
N GLN A 59 -1.77 6.28 -8.02
CA GLN A 59 -1.04 7.13 -7.07
C GLN A 59 -0.46 8.38 -7.76
N GLU A 60 0.23 8.21 -8.89
CA GLU A 60 0.87 9.30 -9.65
C GLU A 60 -0.15 10.28 -10.28
N LEU A 61 -1.36 9.79 -10.57
CA LEU A 61 -2.46 10.62 -11.07
C LEU A 61 -2.94 11.66 -10.04
N GLN A 62 -2.76 11.41 -8.74
CA GLN A 62 -3.11 12.38 -7.69
C GLN A 62 -2.21 13.63 -7.71
N GLY A 63 -1.12 13.61 -8.48
CA GLY A 63 -0.15 14.69 -8.57
C GLY A 63 0.92 14.60 -7.48
N ARG A 64 1.93 15.47 -7.59
CA ARG A 64 3.06 15.49 -6.63
C ARG A 64 2.60 15.76 -5.19
N ILE A 65 1.60 16.62 -5.05
CA ILE A 65 0.87 16.86 -3.81
C ILE A 65 -0.61 16.77 -4.18
N ALA A 66 -1.33 15.85 -3.55
CA ALA A 66 -2.74 15.68 -3.79
C ALA A 66 -3.55 16.82 -3.16
N ASP A 67 -4.40 17.47 -3.96
CA ASP A 67 -5.36 18.47 -3.47
C ASP A 67 -6.50 17.76 -2.74
N ARG A 68 -6.50 17.83 -1.41
CA ARG A 68 -7.50 17.20 -0.55
C ARG A 68 -8.71 18.09 -0.26
N THR A 69 -8.74 19.34 -0.74
CA THR A 69 -9.86 20.26 -0.48
C THR A 69 -11.18 19.82 -1.12
N LYS A 70 -11.11 18.92 -2.10
CA LYS A 70 -12.25 18.36 -2.84
C LYS A 70 -12.51 16.88 -2.55
N GLU A 71 -11.76 16.29 -1.62
CA GLU A 71 -11.86 14.87 -1.33
C GLU A 71 -13.10 14.57 -0.47
N HIS A 72 -13.88 13.57 -0.89
CA HIS A 72 -15.09 13.12 -0.19
C HIS A 72 -14.90 11.66 0.23
N LEU A 73 -14.57 11.44 1.50
CA LEU A 73 -14.32 10.10 2.04
C LEU A 73 -15.63 9.43 2.48
N GLY A 74 -15.80 8.17 2.09
CA GLY A 74 -16.94 7.34 2.44
C GLY A 74 -16.67 6.39 3.61
N PRO A 75 -17.66 5.58 4.02
CA PRO A 75 -17.50 4.61 5.10
C PRO A 75 -16.37 3.58 4.88
N ALA A 76 -16.07 3.26 3.62
CA ALA A 76 -14.97 2.35 3.26
C ALA A 76 -13.58 2.94 3.55
N ASP A 77 -13.46 4.26 3.68
CA ASP A 77 -12.19 4.97 3.88
C ASP A 77 -11.80 5.11 5.34
N ARG A 78 -12.46 4.36 6.25
CA ARG A 78 -12.23 4.47 7.70
C ARG A 78 -10.76 4.30 8.09
N ALA A 79 -10.03 3.41 7.44
CA ALA A 79 -8.60 3.23 7.70
C ALA A 79 -7.78 4.47 7.33
N ILE A 80 -8.08 5.10 6.18
CA ILE A 80 -7.41 6.33 5.72
C ILE A 80 -7.71 7.48 6.69
N ILE A 81 -8.97 7.62 7.12
CA ILE A 81 -9.38 8.63 8.10
C ILE A 81 -8.60 8.46 9.40
N THR A 82 -8.57 7.24 9.97
CA THR A 82 -7.86 6.96 11.21
C THR A 82 -6.36 7.24 11.09
N ALA A 83 -5.73 6.77 10.01
CA ALA A 83 -4.29 6.99 9.79
C ALA A 83 -3.97 8.49 9.75
N ARG A 84 -4.77 9.30 9.04
CA ARG A 84 -4.59 10.76 8.99
C ARG A 84 -4.82 11.43 10.34
N GLN A 85 -5.80 10.97 11.12
CA GLN A 85 -6.03 11.47 12.47
C GLN A 85 -4.83 11.23 13.39
N VAL A 86 -4.22 10.03 13.32
CA VAL A 86 -2.99 9.71 14.08
C VAL A 86 -1.84 10.64 13.68
N LEU A 87 -1.62 10.86 12.38
CA LEU A 87 -0.58 11.77 11.91
C LEU A 87 -0.81 13.22 12.37
N LEU A 88 -2.05 13.71 12.32
CA LEU A 88 -2.39 15.05 12.80
C LEU A 88 -2.23 15.21 14.31
N GLN A 89 -2.54 14.17 15.08
CA GLN A 89 -2.27 14.14 16.52
C GLN A 89 -0.77 14.19 16.81
N ALA A 90 0.03 13.44 16.04
CA ALA A 90 1.49 13.47 16.15
C ALA A 90 2.09 14.86 15.89
N VAL A 91 1.62 15.55 14.85
CA VAL A 91 2.04 16.94 14.58
C VAL A 91 1.71 17.87 15.75
N ARG A 92 0.48 17.81 16.26
CA ARG A 92 0.04 18.66 17.39
C ARG A 92 0.81 18.39 18.68
N ALA A 93 1.10 17.12 18.98
CA ALA A 93 1.90 16.74 20.14
C ALA A 93 3.31 17.33 20.04
N LEU A 94 3.94 17.22 18.86
CA LEU A 94 5.26 17.78 18.62
C LEU A 94 5.27 19.31 18.77
N GLU A 95 4.27 20.00 18.23
CA GLU A 95 4.11 21.47 18.38
C GLU A 95 3.95 21.89 19.85
N ALA A 96 3.33 21.03 20.67
CA ALA A 96 3.17 21.24 22.11
C ALA A 96 4.40 20.81 22.94
N GLY A 97 5.48 20.35 22.32
CA GLY A 97 6.68 19.84 23.00
C GLY A 97 6.47 18.49 23.70
N GLN A 98 5.48 17.72 23.25
CA GLN A 98 5.16 16.38 23.75
C GLN A 98 5.64 15.30 22.78
N ASP A 99 5.82 14.09 23.29
CA ASP A 99 6.13 12.94 22.45
C ASP A 99 4.93 12.57 21.57
N PRO A 100 5.12 12.39 20.25
CA PRO A 100 4.08 11.92 19.36
C PRO A 100 3.57 10.50 19.72
N PRO A 101 2.32 10.16 19.41
CA PRO A 101 1.84 8.79 19.53
C PRO A 101 2.61 7.87 18.56
N GLY A 102 2.88 6.65 19.00
CA GLY A 102 3.56 5.64 18.18
C GLY A 102 5.07 5.82 18.12
N THR A 103 5.71 6.33 19.18
CA THR A 103 7.16 6.34 19.37
C THR A 103 7.68 5.15 20.20
N ASP A 104 6.77 4.42 20.86
CA ASP A 104 7.08 3.29 21.72
C ASP A 104 7.41 2.00 20.92
N ALA A 105 8.26 1.11 21.43
CA ALA A 105 8.67 -0.09 20.70
C ALA A 105 7.61 -1.23 20.66
N SER A 106 6.48 -1.09 21.38
CA SER A 106 5.45 -2.14 21.54
C SER A 106 4.91 -2.71 20.22
N TYR A 107 4.94 -1.94 19.14
CA TYR A 107 4.45 -2.39 17.83
C TYR A 107 5.53 -2.99 16.93
N TYR A 108 6.82 -2.96 17.29
CA TYR A 108 7.90 -3.52 16.45
C TYR A 108 7.79 -5.02 16.23
N ARG A 109 7.10 -5.72 17.14
CA ARG A 109 6.82 -7.15 17.04
C ARG A 109 5.53 -7.47 16.28
N ALA A 110 4.73 -6.46 15.94
CA ALA A 110 3.53 -6.67 15.16
C ALA A 110 3.90 -7.20 13.77
N ARG A 111 3.22 -8.26 13.34
CA ARG A 111 3.36 -8.87 12.02
C ARG A 111 2.04 -8.83 11.27
N SER A 112 2.15 -8.73 9.93
CA SER A 112 1.01 -9.01 9.07
C SER A 112 0.69 -10.49 9.15
N ALA A 113 -0.59 -10.83 9.30
CA ALA A 113 -1.08 -12.19 9.34
C ALA A 113 -2.32 -12.32 8.46
N VAL A 114 -2.47 -13.47 7.82
CA VAL A 114 -3.64 -13.81 7.01
C VAL A 114 -4.12 -15.18 7.43
N LYS A 115 -5.38 -15.28 7.85
CA LYS A 115 -5.99 -16.52 8.32
C LYS A 115 -7.43 -16.60 7.87
N ILE A 116 -7.84 -17.79 7.41
CA ILE A 116 -9.25 -18.11 7.19
C ILE A 116 -9.81 -18.60 8.52
N VAL A 117 -10.83 -17.91 9.03
CA VAL A 117 -11.51 -18.27 10.29
C VAL A 117 -13.01 -18.46 10.05
N PRO A 118 -13.71 -19.30 10.84
CA PRO A 118 -15.16 -19.40 10.77
C PRO A 118 -15.83 -18.04 11.01
N ALA A 119 -16.93 -17.75 10.31
CA ALA A 119 -17.59 -16.44 10.35
C ALA A 119 -18.02 -15.96 11.75
N LYS A 120 -18.30 -16.89 12.67
CA LYS A 120 -18.70 -16.60 14.06
C LYS A 120 -17.55 -16.69 15.07
N ALA A 121 -16.33 -16.98 14.63
CA ALA A 121 -15.19 -17.07 15.53
C ALA A 121 -14.77 -15.68 16.03
N PRO A 122 -14.24 -15.56 17.26
CA PRO A 122 -13.61 -14.33 17.74
C PRO A 122 -12.31 -14.11 16.95
N TRP A 123 -12.40 -13.43 15.80
CA TRP A 123 -11.29 -13.32 14.86
C TRP A 123 -10.06 -12.66 15.46
N ARG A 124 -10.22 -11.67 16.36
CA ARG A 124 -9.12 -10.97 17.02
C ARG A 124 -8.26 -11.93 17.83
N GLU A 125 -8.90 -12.74 18.66
CA GLU A 125 -8.24 -13.78 19.46
C GLU A 125 -7.61 -14.84 18.55
N SER A 126 -8.32 -15.21 17.49
CA SER A 126 -7.88 -16.22 16.53
C SER A 126 -6.63 -15.82 15.73
N MET A 127 -6.38 -14.51 15.60
CA MET A 127 -5.23 -13.94 14.88
C MET A 127 -4.13 -13.41 15.81
N ALA A 128 -4.40 -13.25 17.11
CA ALA A 128 -3.48 -12.60 18.04
C ALA A 128 -2.09 -13.23 18.07
N ALA A 129 -2.01 -14.57 18.08
CA ALA A 129 -0.73 -15.28 18.10
C ALA A 129 0.08 -15.13 16.80
N GLU A 130 -0.58 -14.90 15.66
CA GLU A 130 0.09 -14.70 14.36
C GLU A 130 0.56 -13.26 14.19
N MET A 131 -0.23 -12.30 14.68
CA MET A 131 0.11 -10.87 14.66
C MET A 131 1.14 -10.50 15.73
N TYR A 132 1.15 -11.21 16.86
CA TYR A 132 2.05 -10.99 17.99
C TYR A 132 2.68 -12.33 18.41
N PRO A 133 3.60 -12.87 17.59
CA PRO A 133 4.30 -14.11 17.95
C PRO A 133 5.04 -13.91 19.27
N GLN A 134 4.82 -14.84 20.22
CA GLN A 134 5.65 -14.97 21.40
C GLN A 134 7.04 -15.40 20.90
N ASP A 135 8.09 -14.66 21.25
CA ASP A 135 9.44 -14.82 20.67
C ASP A 135 9.90 -16.29 20.63
N GLY A 136 10.62 -16.64 19.55
CA GLY A 136 11.54 -17.78 19.48
C GLY A 136 12.99 -17.29 19.56
#